data_AF-A0A938MZ53-F1
#
_entry.id   AF-A0A938MZ53-F1
#
_cell.length_a   1.000
_cell.length_b   1.000
_cell.length_c   1.000
_cell.angle_alpha   90.00
_cell.angle_beta   90.00
_cell.angle_gamma   90.00
#
_symmetry.space_group_name_H-M   'P 1'
#
loop_
_entity.id
_entity.type
_entity.pdbx_description
1 polymer ?
#
loop_
_entity_poly.entity_id
_entity_poly.type
_entity_poly.pdbx_seq_one_letter_code
_entity_poly.pdbx_strand_id
1 'polypeptide(L)'
;MSSGWFEIVMPQMGVNDDKVTIHSWLVGSGESIRRGQPIAAVETSKAAIDIESEQEGYFYPLVPAGEEVSVRHVVALVLKEPNKKIVDKYVARMKKDAPKKSVTSSMPHGVQITERARRLVLEHGVDLSVLPAGRIVREKDVLGLLGEKRVIAGGGDPQRRVAIYGASEGGVAVLECLRAVGGYEVVAFFDDTPGRAGTTFHGIPVWPGGDLESVSSRGVGGLVSHIAVREFRLRMRDRARTAGVTLLNVIHPRATIAESVRMGVGNIIKSGAILDAEVSIGDCCIIDHGAIVPHHNVIGDACHLAPGCTLGGGCRIGDCTLIGIGATVSSRVVVGRNVIVGVGACVVRDVPDDSVLEGNPARVVGTRCKQ
;
A
#
# COMPACT_ATOMS: atom_id res chain seq x y z
N MET A 1 24.27 -9.59 -18.71
CA MET A 1 25.70 -9.19 -18.66
C MET A 1 25.90 -8.48 -17.33
N SER A 2 26.76 -8.99 -16.46
CA SER A 2 27.06 -8.34 -15.18
C SER A 2 27.63 -6.95 -15.45
N SER A 3 27.04 -5.92 -14.83
CA SER A 3 27.59 -4.57 -14.80
C SER A 3 29.05 -4.68 -14.33
N GLY A 4 30.01 -4.12 -15.05
CA GLY A 4 31.45 -4.24 -14.74
C GLY A 4 31.92 -3.48 -13.48
N TRP A 5 31.01 -3.20 -12.54
CA TRP A 5 31.22 -2.45 -11.31
C TRP A 5 30.28 -2.96 -10.21
N PHE A 6 30.66 -2.70 -8.96
CA PHE A 6 29.83 -2.89 -7.77
C PHE A 6 29.40 -1.53 -7.23
N GLU A 7 28.16 -1.44 -6.77
CA GLU A 7 27.60 -0.23 -6.18
C GLU A 7 27.73 -0.31 -4.66
N ILE A 8 28.36 0.70 -4.06
CA ILE A 8 28.36 0.85 -2.61
C ILE A 8 27.12 1.67 -2.25
N VAL A 9 26.23 1.01 -1.54
CA VAL A 9 24.96 1.55 -1.09
C VAL A 9 25.10 1.96 0.38
N MET A 10 24.65 3.16 0.72
CA MET A 10 24.69 3.66 2.10
C MET A 10 23.90 2.72 3.02
N PRO A 11 24.54 2.05 4.00
CA PRO A 11 23.87 1.10 4.87
C PRO A 11 22.94 1.79 5.87
N GLN A 12 21.95 1.05 6.36
CA GLN A 12 21.10 1.49 7.45
C GLN A 12 21.72 1.03 8.78
N MET A 13 22.19 1.98 9.59
CA MET A 13 22.94 1.70 10.83
C MET A 13 22.06 1.76 12.09
N GLY A 14 20.96 2.51 12.05
CA GLY A 14 19.97 2.60 13.12
C GLY A 14 18.53 2.43 12.62
N VAL A 15 17.62 2.03 13.53
CA VAL A 15 16.20 1.80 13.23
C VAL A 15 15.48 3.06 12.71
N ASN A 16 15.98 4.25 13.09
CA ASN A 16 15.38 5.55 12.74
C ASN A 16 16.28 6.43 11.84
N ASP A 17 17.40 5.93 11.32
CA ASP A 17 18.26 6.74 10.45
C ASP A 17 17.72 6.67 9.02
N ASP A 18 17.02 7.72 8.59
CA ASP A 18 16.56 7.91 7.21
C ASP A 18 17.62 8.58 6.33
N LYS A 19 18.54 9.33 6.97
CA LYS A 19 19.65 10.03 6.34
C LYS A 19 20.92 9.99 7.19
N VAL A 20 22.06 10.07 6.51
CA VAL A 20 23.40 10.00 7.08
C VAL A 20 24.28 11.05 6.39
N THR A 21 25.15 11.72 7.14
CA THR A 21 26.12 12.66 6.55
C THR A 21 27.45 11.95 6.30
N ILE A 22 27.99 12.04 5.09
CA ILE A 22 29.33 11.53 4.80
C ILE A 22 30.33 12.55 5.33
N HIS A 23 30.90 12.34 6.51
CA HIS A 23 31.85 13.27 7.11
C HIS A 23 33.12 13.36 6.26
N SER A 24 33.70 12.22 5.88
CA SER A 24 34.91 12.16 5.05
C SER A 24 35.06 10.84 4.33
N TRP A 25 35.54 10.87 3.08
CA TRP A 25 36.05 9.67 2.40
C TRP A 25 37.48 9.39 2.85
N LEU A 26 37.75 8.15 3.23
CA LEU A 26 39.06 7.69 3.71
C LEU A 26 39.95 7.20 2.55
N VAL A 27 39.37 7.04 1.36
CA VAL A 27 40.02 6.53 0.15
C VAL A 27 39.78 7.48 -1.02
N GLY A 28 40.82 7.72 -1.81
CA GLY A 28 40.77 8.57 -2.99
C GLY A 28 40.05 7.95 -4.20
N SER A 29 39.56 8.80 -5.09
CA SER A 29 38.97 8.34 -6.36
C SER A 29 40.03 7.68 -7.26
N GLY A 30 39.76 6.45 -7.70
CA GLY A 30 40.66 5.62 -8.48
C GLY A 30 41.70 4.84 -7.68
N GLU A 31 41.65 4.90 -6.35
CA GLU A 31 42.56 4.16 -5.47
C GLU A 31 42.10 2.70 -5.29
N SER A 32 43.06 1.79 -5.12
CA SER A 32 42.77 0.37 -4.89
C SER A 32 42.36 0.11 -3.45
N ILE A 33 41.28 -0.64 -3.25
CA ILE A 33 40.77 -1.04 -1.94
C ILE A 33 40.66 -2.56 -1.83
N ARG A 34 40.76 -3.06 -0.60
CA ARG A 34 40.51 -4.47 -0.25
C ARG A 34 39.16 -4.62 0.46
N ARG A 35 38.59 -5.83 0.40
CA ARG A 35 37.42 -6.18 1.20
C ARG A 35 37.74 -6.02 2.70
N GLY A 36 36.84 -5.37 3.44
CA GLY A 36 37.00 -5.02 4.86
C GLY A 36 37.81 -3.74 5.10
N GLN A 37 38.30 -3.06 4.06
CA GLN A 37 39.00 -1.79 4.23
C GLN A 37 37.99 -0.66 4.51
N PRO A 38 38.21 0.18 5.54
CA PRO A 38 37.43 1.40 5.75
C PRO A 38 37.55 2.36 4.56
N ILE A 39 36.41 2.84 4.06
CA ILE A 39 36.31 3.70 2.88
C ILE A 39 35.70 5.07 3.18
N ALA A 40 34.89 5.21 4.23
CA ALA A 40 34.26 6.47 4.62
C ALA A 40 34.02 6.52 6.13
N ALA A 41 34.14 7.71 6.72
CA ALA A 41 33.59 8.00 8.03
C ALA A 41 32.25 8.72 7.83
N VAL A 42 31.20 8.21 8.46
CA VAL A 42 29.85 8.78 8.38
C VAL A 42 29.35 9.21 9.75
N GLU A 43 28.65 10.32 9.80
CA GLU A 43 28.04 10.85 11.01
C GLU A 43 26.56 10.49 11.05
N THR A 44 26.17 9.76 12.10
CA THR A 44 24.77 9.44 12.41
C THR A 44 24.28 10.30 13.57
N SER A 45 22.98 10.23 13.87
CA SER A 45 22.36 10.91 15.02
C SER A 45 22.95 10.54 16.39
N LYS A 46 23.77 9.47 16.47
CA LYS A 46 24.28 8.90 17.72
C LYS A 46 25.81 8.80 17.78
N ALA A 47 26.47 8.51 16.66
CA ALA A 47 27.93 8.33 16.61
C ALA A 47 28.48 8.50 15.18
N ALA A 48 29.78 8.78 15.09
CA ALA A 48 30.55 8.61 13.86
C ALA A 48 30.90 7.12 13.69
N ILE A 49 30.66 6.56 12.51
CA ILE A 49 30.91 5.15 12.20
C ILE A 49 31.68 5.05 10.88
N ASP A 50 32.62 4.13 10.81
CA ASP A 50 33.35 3.83 9.58
C ASP A 50 32.57 2.82 8.73
N ILE A 51 32.45 3.11 7.43
CA ILE A 51 31.94 2.19 6.42
C ILE A 51 33.12 1.44 5.82
N GLU A 52 33.03 0.11 5.81
CA GLU A 52 34.00 -0.77 5.18
C GLU A 52 33.53 -1.24 3.80
N SER A 53 34.47 -1.49 2.89
CA SER A 53 34.15 -2.03 1.57
C SER A 53 33.86 -3.53 1.63
N GLU A 54 32.74 -3.97 1.05
CA GLU A 54 32.44 -5.40 0.89
C GLU A 54 33.18 -6.05 -0.28
N GLN A 55 33.80 -5.25 -1.15
CA GLN A 55 34.45 -5.69 -2.38
C GLN A 55 35.88 -5.20 -2.47
N GLU A 56 36.70 -5.88 -3.26
CA GLU A 56 38.01 -5.41 -3.69
C GLU A 56 37.94 -4.80 -5.10
N GLY A 57 38.78 -3.80 -5.36
CA GLY A 57 38.83 -3.13 -6.66
C GLY A 57 39.26 -1.67 -6.55
N TYR A 58 38.87 -0.86 -7.52
CA TYR A 58 39.19 0.56 -7.61
C TYR A 58 38.00 1.42 -7.23
N PHE A 59 38.17 2.25 -6.22
CA PHE A 59 37.11 2.99 -5.53
C PHE A 59 36.81 4.33 -6.19
N TYR A 60 35.53 4.67 -6.37
CA TYR A 60 35.12 5.95 -6.94
C TYR A 60 33.94 6.53 -6.15
N PRO A 61 34.17 7.54 -5.28
CA PRO A 61 33.07 8.20 -4.59
C PRO A 61 32.23 9.00 -5.59
N LEU A 62 30.90 8.90 -5.47
CA LEU A 62 29.95 9.61 -6.32
C LEU A 62 29.37 10.86 -5.65
N VAL A 63 29.48 10.93 -4.32
CA VAL A 63 28.95 12.02 -3.50
C VAL A 63 30.10 12.75 -2.79
N PRO A 64 30.13 14.09 -2.78
CA PRO A 64 31.10 14.85 -2.00
C PRO A 64 31.04 14.55 -0.50
N ALA A 65 32.16 14.69 0.20
CA ALA A 65 32.15 14.74 1.66
C ALA A 65 31.39 16.00 2.15
N GLY A 66 30.75 15.90 3.31
CA GLY A 66 29.86 16.90 3.90
C GLY A 66 28.40 16.85 3.44
N GLU A 67 28.06 16.00 2.46
CA GLU A 67 26.69 15.88 1.95
C GLU A 67 25.86 14.87 2.77
N GLU A 68 24.59 15.22 2.96
CA GLU A 68 23.59 14.35 3.58
C GLU A 68 22.99 13.44 2.51
N VAL A 69 23.06 12.12 2.74
CA VAL A 69 22.55 11.10 1.82
C VAL A 69 21.51 10.24 2.51
N SER A 70 20.47 9.86 1.78
CA SER A 70 19.50 8.88 2.28
C SER A 70 20.14 7.51 2.42
N VAL A 71 19.73 6.76 3.44
CA VAL A 71 20.06 5.33 3.53
C VAL A 71 19.54 4.61 2.28
N ARG A 72 20.25 3.56 1.86
CA ARG A 72 19.98 2.80 0.62
C ARG A 72 20.26 3.56 -0.69
N HIS A 73 20.86 4.75 -0.65
CA HIS A 73 21.35 5.46 -1.84
C HIS A 73 22.73 4.96 -2.27
N VAL A 74 23.01 4.89 -3.57
CA VAL A 74 24.35 4.54 -4.10
C VAL A 74 25.27 5.73 -3.92
N VAL A 75 26.36 5.56 -3.17
CA VAL A 75 27.28 6.65 -2.80
C VAL A 75 28.67 6.51 -3.42
N ALA A 76 29.05 5.31 -3.85
CA ALA A 76 30.32 5.05 -4.52
C ALA A 76 30.24 3.83 -5.44
N LEU A 77 31.23 3.69 -6.33
CA LEU A 77 31.42 2.50 -7.16
C LEU A 77 32.76 1.83 -6.85
N VAL A 78 32.81 0.50 -7.00
CA VAL A 78 34.03 -0.30 -7.02
C VAL A 78 34.15 -1.00 -8.36
N LEU A 79 35.20 -0.70 -9.12
CA LEU A 79 35.46 -1.30 -10.42
C LEU A 79 36.57 -2.35 -10.32
N LYS A 80 36.52 -3.39 -11.15
CA LYS A 80 37.60 -4.39 -11.22
C LYS A 80 38.92 -3.81 -11.74
N GLU A 81 38.83 -2.83 -12.63
CA GLU A 81 39.96 -2.10 -13.21
C GLU A 81 39.67 -0.59 -13.18
N PRO A 82 40.69 0.28 -13.03
CA PRO A 82 40.48 1.70 -12.91
C PRO A 82 40.02 2.27 -14.26
N ASN A 83 38.79 2.80 -14.31
CA ASN A 83 38.21 3.34 -15.54
C ASN A 83 37.20 4.47 -15.26
N LYS A 84 37.70 5.71 -15.23
CA LYS A 84 36.87 6.89 -14.97
C LYS A 84 35.76 7.09 -16.01
N LYS A 85 35.92 6.65 -17.26
CA LYS A 85 34.89 6.79 -18.31
C LYS A 85 33.62 5.98 -17.97
N ILE A 86 33.77 4.83 -17.32
CA ILE A 86 32.62 4.03 -16.85
C ILE A 86 31.86 4.79 -15.77
N VAL A 87 32.59 5.39 -14.82
CA VAL A 87 32.03 6.22 -13.74
C VAL A 87 31.30 7.43 -14.31
N ASP A 88 31.92 8.15 -15.26
CA ASP A 88 31.30 9.31 -15.90
C ASP A 88 30.02 8.93 -16.65
N LYS A 89 30.01 7.80 -17.36
CA LYS A 89 28.82 7.26 -18.04
C LYS A 89 27.74 6.85 -17.05
N TYR A 90 28.12 6.27 -15.91
CA TYR A 90 27.21 5.91 -14.83
C TYR A 90 26.55 7.15 -14.22
N VAL A 91 27.34 8.18 -13.87
CA VAL A 91 26.85 9.46 -13.35
C VAL A 91 25.96 10.16 -14.37
N ALA A 92 26.31 10.14 -15.66
CA ALA A 92 25.47 10.71 -16.71
C ALA A 92 24.12 9.98 -16.85
N ARG A 93 24.13 8.64 -16.73
CA ARG A 93 22.89 7.83 -16.68
C ARG A 93 22.07 8.17 -15.44
N MET A 94 22.68 8.23 -14.26
CA MET A 94 22.00 8.62 -13.03
C MET A 94 21.43 10.03 -13.09
N LYS A 95 22.09 11.01 -13.72
CA LYS A 95 21.51 12.36 -13.92
C LYS A 95 20.34 12.38 -14.90
N LYS A 96 20.30 11.42 -15.83
CA LYS A 96 19.21 11.27 -16.81
C LYS A 96 18.01 10.52 -16.22
N ASP A 97 18.28 9.54 -15.36
CA ASP A 97 17.29 8.68 -14.69
C ASP A 97 16.90 9.19 -13.30
N ALA A 98 17.64 10.15 -12.73
CA ALA A 98 17.25 10.85 -11.52
C ALA A 98 15.94 11.61 -11.78
N PRO A 99 14.98 11.56 -10.85
CA PRO A 99 13.83 12.43 -10.92
C PRO A 99 14.35 13.87 -10.97
N LYS A 100 14.04 14.58 -12.06
CA LYS A 100 14.46 15.97 -12.23
C LYS A 100 14.07 16.76 -10.98
N LYS A 101 15.06 17.30 -10.27
CA LYS A 101 14.90 18.43 -9.34
C LYS A 101 14.32 19.61 -10.14
N SER A 102 13.00 19.63 -10.30
CA SER A 102 12.16 20.81 -10.55
C SER A 102 10.78 20.32 -11.00
N VAL A 103 9.86 20.18 -10.05
CA VAL A 103 8.47 20.49 -10.33
C VAL A 103 8.13 21.66 -9.43
N THR A 104 8.43 22.86 -9.93
CA THR A 104 7.50 23.97 -9.82
C THR A 104 6.20 23.51 -10.51
N SER A 105 5.39 22.71 -9.83
CA SER A 105 3.96 22.70 -10.12
C SER A 105 3.50 24.04 -9.57
N SER A 106 3.28 24.98 -10.48
CA SER A 106 2.54 26.19 -10.17
C SER A 106 1.32 25.77 -9.34
N MET A 107 1.27 26.22 -8.09
CA MET A 107 0.07 26.08 -7.26
C MET A 107 -1.11 26.61 -8.09
N PRO A 108 -2.27 25.93 -8.08
CA PRO A 108 -3.48 26.51 -8.67
C PRO A 108 -3.67 27.93 -8.12
N HIS A 109 -3.97 28.88 -9.00
CA HIS A 109 -4.15 30.28 -8.61
C HIS A 109 -5.15 30.36 -7.44
N GLY A 110 -4.71 30.93 -6.31
CA GLY A 110 -5.55 31.14 -5.12
C GLY A 110 -5.43 30.09 -4.00
N VAL A 111 -4.61 29.05 -4.14
CA VAL A 111 -4.37 28.09 -3.03
C VAL A 111 -3.21 28.57 -2.16
N GLN A 112 -3.53 29.06 -0.96
CA GLN A 112 -2.53 29.37 0.07
C GLN A 112 -2.29 28.12 0.91
N ILE A 113 -1.03 27.71 1.13
CA ILE A 113 -0.68 26.50 1.89
C ILE A 113 0.44 26.81 2.90
N THR A 114 0.38 26.24 4.11
CA THR A 114 1.46 26.40 5.10
C THR A 114 2.65 25.50 4.78
N GLU A 115 3.86 25.89 5.19
CA GLU A 115 5.09 25.16 4.86
C GLU A 115 5.08 23.70 5.37
N ARG A 116 4.52 23.46 6.57
CA ARG A 116 4.33 22.09 7.10
C ARG A 116 3.34 21.26 6.28
N ALA A 117 2.21 21.87 5.86
CA ALA A 117 1.23 21.22 5.01
C ALA A 117 1.82 20.88 3.63
N ARG A 118 2.59 21.82 3.06
CA ARG A 118 3.30 21.65 1.79
C ARG A 118 4.31 20.51 1.85
N ARG A 119 5.07 20.40 2.94
CA ARG A 119 6.00 19.29 3.16
C ARG A 119 5.26 17.94 3.18
N LEU A 120 4.16 17.84 3.91
CA LEU A 120 3.34 16.62 3.97
C LEU A 120 2.76 16.21 2.61
N VAL A 121 2.26 17.18 1.82
CA VAL A 121 1.76 16.94 0.46
C VAL A 121 2.84 16.34 -0.43
N LEU A 122 4.05 16.90 -0.37
CA LEU A 122 5.20 16.46 -1.17
C LEU A 122 5.72 15.10 -0.72
N GLU A 123 5.82 14.88 0.59
CA GLU A 123 6.32 13.66 1.20
C GLU A 123 5.43 12.45 0.90
N HIS A 124 4.10 12.65 0.86
CA HIS A 124 3.13 11.57 0.71
C HIS A 124 2.46 11.55 -0.67
N GLY A 125 2.86 12.42 -1.59
CA GLY A 125 2.35 12.48 -2.97
C GLY A 125 0.86 12.79 -3.04
N VAL A 126 0.36 13.72 -2.22
CA VAL A 126 -1.06 14.13 -2.24
C VAL A 126 -1.33 14.95 -3.50
N ASP A 127 -2.39 14.59 -4.23
CA ASP A 127 -2.82 15.37 -5.40
C ASP A 127 -3.23 16.79 -4.97
N LEU A 128 -2.65 17.81 -5.61
CA LEU A 128 -2.94 19.21 -5.31
C LEU A 128 -4.37 19.62 -5.72
N SER A 129 -4.98 18.89 -6.66
CA SER A 129 -6.34 19.16 -7.14
C SER A 129 -7.42 18.92 -6.07
N VAL A 130 -7.11 18.13 -5.04
CA VAL A 130 -8.04 17.77 -3.96
C VAL A 130 -7.91 18.66 -2.72
N LEU A 131 -7.01 19.64 -2.73
CA LEU A 131 -6.84 20.57 -1.61
C LEU A 131 -7.98 21.59 -1.56
N PRO A 132 -8.47 21.95 -0.36
CA PRO A 132 -9.56 22.91 -0.23
C PRO A 132 -9.17 24.30 -0.77
N ALA A 133 -9.91 24.80 -1.75
CA ALA A 133 -9.71 26.12 -2.36
C ALA A 133 -10.30 27.25 -1.49
N GLY A 134 -9.80 28.48 -1.68
CA GLY A 134 -10.36 29.70 -1.05
C GLY A 134 -9.99 29.94 0.42
N ARG A 135 -9.15 29.08 1.02
CA ARG A 135 -8.59 29.30 2.36
C ARG A 135 -7.16 28.75 2.48
N ILE A 136 -6.45 29.13 3.53
CA ILE A 136 -5.11 28.59 3.82
C ILE A 136 -5.23 27.10 4.20
N VAL A 137 -4.61 26.23 3.40
CA VAL A 137 -4.41 24.80 3.64
C VAL A 137 -3.35 24.63 4.73
N ARG A 138 -3.75 24.05 5.87
CA ARG A 138 -2.89 23.82 7.04
C ARG A 138 -2.55 22.34 7.18
N GLU A 139 -1.62 22.05 8.09
CA GLU A 139 -1.12 20.70 8.37
C GLU A 139 -2.28 19.70 8.60
N LYS A 140 -3.28 20.10 9.39
CA LYS A 140 -4.49 19.31 9.64
C LYS A 140 -5.32 18.97 8.39
N ASP A 141 -5.30 19.84 7.37
CA ASP A 141 -6.09 19.65 6.15
C ASP A 141 -5.41 18.58 5.26
N VAL A 142 -4.07 18.58 5.23
CA VAL A 142 -3.29 17.56 4.53
C VAL A 142 -3.28 16.25 5.31
N LEU A 143 -3.14 16.31 6.64
CA LEU A 143 -3.27 15.12 7.50
C LEU A 143 -4.68 14.52 7.45
N GLY A 144 -5.72 15.31 7.20
CA GLY A 144 -7.07 14.81 6.94
C GLY A 144 -7.15 13.98 5.65
N LEU A 145 -6.51 14.46 4.57
CA LEU A 145 -6.39 13.74 3.29
C LEU A 145 -5.47 12.51 3.38
N LEU A 146 -4.42 12.59 4.20
CA LEU A 146 -3.52 11.47 4.50
C LEU A 146 -4.12 10.48 5.51
N GLY A 147 -5.13 10.93 6.27
CA GLY A 147 -5.93 10.13 7.17
C GLY A 147 -6.73 9.04 6.46
N GLU A 148 -6.86 9.12 5.14
CA GLU A 148 -7.45 8.05 4.31
C GLU A 148 -6.46 6.90 3.99
N LYS A 149 -5.19 6.98 4.43
CA LYS A 149 -4.16 5.93 4.25
C LYS A 149 -3.64 5.30 5.54
N ARG A 150 -4.26 5.55 6.70
CA ARG A 150 -3.90 4.83 7.94
C ARG A 150 -4.80 3.61 8.13
N VAL A 151 -4.17 2.43 8.16
CA VAL A 151 -4.64 1.26 8.89
C VAL A 151 -5.00 1.74 10.31
N ILE A 152 -6.28 1.75 10.64
CA ILE A 152 -6.72 1.99 12.02
C ILE A 152 -6.59 0.65 12.74
N ALA A 153 -5.35 0.33 13.12
CA ALA A 153 -5.11 -0.51 14.28
C ALA A 153 -5.45 0.33 15.52
N GLY A 154 -6.23 -0.26 16.43
CA GLY A 154 -6.88 0.43 17.55
C GLY A 154 -5.96 1.36 18.35
N GLY A 155 -6.49 2.53 18.70
CA GLY A 155 -5.83 3.50 19.58
C GLY A 155 -6.59 4.82 19.72
N GLY A 156 -7.42 4.90 20.77
CA GLY A 156 -7.79 6.09 21.56
C GLY A 156 -8.21 7.40 20.87
N ASP A 157 -9.52 7.59 20.64
CA ASP A 157 -10.29 8.85 20.81
C ASP A 157 -11.81 8.49 20.76
N PRO A 158 -12.78 9.33 21.20
CA PRO A 158 -14.15 8.93 21.47
C PRO A 158 -14.87 8.45 20.19
N GLN A 159 -15.72 7.44 20.37
CA GLN A 159 -16.42 6.65 19.36
C GLN A 159 -16.55 7.29 17.97
N ARG A 160 -15.73 6.82 17.02
CA ARG A 160 -15.89 7.18 15.60
C ARG A 160 -17.20 6.58 15.09
N ARG A 161 -18.16 7.43 14.77
CA ARG A 161 -19.47 7.03 14.23
C ARG A 161 -19.30 6.55 12.81
N VAL A 162 -19.73 5.33 12.51
CA VAL A 162 -19.60 4.70 11.20
C VAL A 162 -20.91 4.06 10.78
N ALA A 163 -21.08 3.89 9.47
CA ALA A 163 -22.20 3.15 8.91
C ALA A 163 -21.71 1.93 8.13
N ILE A 164 -22.57 0.92 8.01
CA ILE A 164 -22.31 -0.29 7.22
C ILE A 164 -23.25 -0.32 6.02
N TYR A 165 -22.71 -0.51 4.82
CA TYR A 165 -23.52 -0.76 3.63
C TYR A 165 -23.80 -2.26 3.45
N GLY A 166 -25.07 -2.62 3.63
CA GLY A 166 -25.63 -3.97 3.55
C GLY A 166 -26.17 -4.45 4.90
N ALA A 167 -27.51 -4.57 5.03
CA ALA A 167 -28.18 -5.09 6.23
C ALA A 167 -28.45 -6.61 6.08
N SER A 168 -27.38 -7.37 5.84
CA SER A 168 -27.41 -8.82 5.61
C SER A 168 -26.30 -9.54 6.39
N GLU A 169 -26.14 -10.85 6.19
CA GLU A 169 -25.09 -11.67 6.83
C GLU A 169 -23.68 -11.08 6.67
N GLY A 170 -23.37 -10.51 5.50
CA GLY A 170 -22.10 -9.82 5.27
C GLY A 170 -21.94 -8.57 6.14
N GLY A 171 -23.02 -7.82 6.34
CA GLY A 171 -23.06 -6.67 7.25
C GLY A 171 -22.89 -7.06 8.71
N VAL A 172 -23.45 -8.21 9.13
CA VAL A 172 -23.23 -8.77 10.48
C VAL A 172 -21.75 -9.10 10.68
N ALA A 173 -21.10 -9.71 9.69
CA ALA A 173 -19.67 -10.01 9.79
C ALA A 173 -18.81 -8.73 9.93
N VAL A 174 -19.21 -7.62 9.29
CA VAL A 174 -18.55 -6.31 9.48
C VAL A 174 -18.80 -5.76 10.86
N LEU A 175 -20.04 -5.82 11.35
CA LEU A 175 -20.41 -5.35 12.68
C LEU A 175 -19.56 -6.03 13.76
N GLU A 176 -19.39 -7.35 13.67
CA GLU A 176 -18.53 -8.11 14.58
C GLU A 176 -17.05 -7.71 14.46
N CYS A 177 -16.56 -7.48 13.23
CA CYS A 177 -15.19 -7.02 13.02
C CYS A 177 -14.95 -5.63 13.64
N LEU A 178 -15.86 -4.68 13.43
CA LEU A 178 -15.79 -3.34 14.02
C LEU A 178 -15.86 -3.37 15.55
N ARG A 179 -16.69 -4.26 16.12
CA ARG A 179 -16.74 -4.51 17.57
C ARG A 179 -15.40 -5.02 18.11
N ALA A 180 -14.78 -5.97 17.40
CA ALA A 180 -13.47 -6.51 17.78
C ALA A 180 -12.35 -5.47 17.69
N VAL A 181 -12.37 -4.60 16.67
CA VAL A 181 -11.43 -3.47 16.56
C VAL A 181 -11.60 -2.47 17.69
N GLY A 182 -12.85 -2.22 18.10
CA GLY A 182 -13.20 -1.23 19.12
C GLY A 182 -13.07 0.22 18.60
N GLY A 183 -13.52 1.18 19.41
CA GLY A 183 -13.42 2.61 19.07
C GLY A 183 -14.40 3.10 18.00
N TYR A 184 -15.28 2.24 17.49
CA TYR A 184 -16.34 2.57 16.53
C TYR A 184 -17.73 2.44 17.13
N GLU A 185 -18.62 3.36 16.79
CA GLU A 185 -20.05 3.23 17.00
C GLU A 185 -20.73 3.03 15.64
N VAL A 186 -21.38 1.88 15.45
CA VAL A 186 -22.15 1.64 14.22
C VAL A 186 -23.53 2.24 14.38
N VAL A 187 -23.78 3.35 13.68
CA VAL A 187 -24.99 4.17 13.88
C VAL A 187 -26.10 3.88 12.89
N ALA A 188 -25.76 3.22 11.77
CA ALA A 188 -26.72 2.85 10.74
C ALA A 188 -26.22 1.70 9.87
N PHE A 189 -27.18 0.93 9.34
CA PHE A 189 -26.99 0.16 8.12
C PHE A 189 -27.59 0.93 6.93
N PHE A 190 -27.05 0.71 5.74
CA PHE A 190 -27.68 1.09 4.47
C PHE A 190 -28.13 -0.16 3.73
N ASP A 191 -29.31 -0.13 3.11
CA ASP A 191 -29.79 -1.24 2.29
C ASP A 191 -30.66 -0.74 1.13
N ASP A 192 -30.44 -1.30 -0.06
CA ASP A 192 -31.21 -0.97 -1.27
C ASP A 192 -32.49 -1.80 -1.42
N THR A 193 -32.67 -2.84 -0.61
CA THR A 193 -33.82 -3.74 -0.71
C THR A 193 -35.11 -3.00 -0.35
N PRO A 194 -36.13 -2.99 -1.24
CA PRO A 194 -37.41 -2.35 -0.94
C PRO A 194 -38.00 -2.84 0.37
N GLY A 195 -38.47 -1.90 1.20
CA GLY A 195 -39.07 -2.19 2.51
C GLY A 195 -38.06 -2.36 3.65
N ARG A 196 -36.73 -2.33 3.40
CA ARG A 196 -35.73 -2.34 4.48
C ARG A 196 -35.52 -0.97 5.13
N ALA A 197 -35.59 0.11 4.35
CA ALA A 197 -35.40 1.46 4.88
C ALA A 197 -36.45 1.78 5.96
N GLY A 198 -36.01 2.38 7.07
CA GLY A 198 -36.85 2.70 8.23
C GLY A 198 -37.03 1.55 9.22
N THR A 199 -36.52 0.35 8.92
CA THR A 199 -36.50 -0.77 9.87
C THR A 199 -35.25 -0.72 10.76
N THR A 200 -35.10 -1.71 11.66
CA THR A 200 -33.86 -1.92 12.42
C THR A 200 -33.25 -3.28 12.08
N PHE A 201 -31.92 -3.37 12.17
CA PHE A 201 -31.16 -4.59 12.00
C PHE A 201 -30.12 -4.66 13.13
N HIS A 202 -30.16 -5.73 13.95
CA HIS A 202 -29.38 -5.82 15.20
C HIS A 202 -29.54 -4.60 16.13
N GLY A 203 -30.73 -4.01 16.19
CA GLY A 203 -31.03 -2.82 17.01
C GLY A 203 -30.50 -1.50 16.44
N ILE A 204 -29.89 -1.52 15.25
CA ILE A 204 -29.33 -0.36 14.55
C ILE A 204 -30.27 0.03 13.40
N PRO A 205 -30.58 1.32 13.18
CA PRO A 205 -31.50 1.74 12.13
C PRO A 205 -30.96 1.42 10.73
N VAL A 206 -31.86 1.12 9.80
CA VAL A 206 -31.55 0.91 8.38
C VAL A 206 -31.99 2.14 7.58
N TRP A 207 -31.04 2.83 6.97
CA TRP A 207 -31.26 3.97 6.09
C TRP A 207 -31.36 3.53 4.62
N PRO A 208 -32.00 4.33 3.74
CA PRO A 208 -32.12 4.01 2.32
C PRO A 208 -30.74 3.99 1.65
N GLY A 209 -30.41 2.92 0.93
CA GLY A 209 -29.10 2.79 0.28
C GLY A 209 -28.74 3.93 -0.68
N GLY A 210 -29.73 4.56 -1.32
CA GLY A 210 -29.53 5.73 -2.19
C GLY A 210 -29.06 7.01 -1.49
N ASP A 211 -29.21 7.13 -0.17
CA ASP A 211 -28.99 8.36 0.59
C ASP A 211 -27.59 8.42 1.24
N LEU A 212 -26.54 8.23 0.43
CA LEU A 212 -25.16 8.27 0.92
C LEU A 212 -24.69 9.68 1.28
N GLU A 213 -25.24 10.70 0.64
CA GLU A 213 -24.93 12.11 0.91
C GLU A 213 -25.28 12.50 2.36
N SER A 214 -26.27 11.83 2.96
CA SER A 214 -26.63 12.10 4.35
C SER A 214 -25.66 11.52 5.38
N VAL A 215 -24.68 10.68 4.99
CA VAL A 215 -23.66 10.15 5.91
C VAL A 215 -22.91 11.31 6.58
N SER A 216 -22.37 12.23 5.79
CA SER A 216 -21.59 13.36 6.29
C SER A 216 -22.46 14.35 7.08
N SER A 217 -23.68 14.65 6.61
CA SER A 217 -24.59 15.59 7.29
C SER A 217 -25.15 15.05 8.61
N ARG A 218 -25.20 13.72 8.79
CA ARG A 218 -25.57 13.06 10.04
C ARG A 218 -24.39 12.84 11.00
N GLY A 219 -23.22 13.39 10.68
CA GLY A 219 -22.01 13.27 11.50
C GLY A 219 -21.45 11.86 11.57
N VAL A 220 -21.58 11.09 10.49
CA VAL A 220 -20.98 9.76 10.34
C VAL A 220 -19.64 9.93 9.61
N GLY A 221 -18.55 9.49 10.25
CA GLY A 221 -17.18 9.73 9.81
C GLY A 221 -16.67 8.76 8.75
N GLY A 222 -17.46 7.77 8.34
CA GLY A 222 -17.09 6.86 7.27
C GLY A 222 -18.07 5.70 7.07
N LEU A 223 -17.87 4.99 5.97
CA LEU A 223 -18.70 3.89 5.52
C LEU A 223 -17.87 2.63 5.29
N VAL A 224 -18.41 1.48 5.71
CA VAL A 224 -17.81 0.16 5.47
C VAL A 224 -18.76 -0.66 4.61
N SER A 225 -18.25 -1.39 3.61
CA SER A 225 -19.09 -2.25 2.75
C SER A 225 -18.54 -3.67 2.67
N HIS A 226 -19.38 -4.66 3.00
CA HIS A 226 -19.11 -6.09 2.79
C HIS A 226 -20.20 -6.72 1.93
N ILE A 227 -20.24 -6.30 0.67
CA ILE A 227 -21.11 -6.89 -0.34
C ILE A 227 -20.32 -7.92 -1.13
N ALA A 228 -20.80 -9.16 -1.20
CA ALA A 228 -20.11 -10.26 -1.89
C ALA A 228 -19.94 -9.99 -3.40
N VAL A 229 -20.89 -9.28 -4.01
CA VAL A 229 -20.87 -8.89 -5.41
C VAL A 229 -19.75 -7.87 -5.66
N ARG A 230 -18.71 -8.28 -6.38
CA ARG A 230 -17.44 -7.53 -6.52
C ARG A 230 -17.64 -6.26 -7.33
N GLU A 231 -18.42 -6.36 -8.40
CA GLU A 231 -18.79 -5.24 -9.27
C GLU A 231 -19.62 -4.20 -8.49
N PHE A 232 -20.44 -4.64 -7.54
CA PHE A 232 -21.16 -3.73 -6.65
C PHE A 232 -20.19 -2.95 -5.75
N ARG A 233 -19.12 -3.58 -5.25
CA ARG A 233 -18.14 -2.89 -4.41
C ARG A 233 -17.43 -1.76 -5.16
N LEU A 234 -17.11 -1.95 -6.44
CA LEU A 234 -16.58 -0.88 -7.29
C LEU A 234 -17.60 0.25 -7.48
N ARG A 235 -18.86 -0.07 -7.79
CA ARG A 235 -19.91 0.95 -7.87
C ARG A 235 -20.12 1.69 -6.55
N MET A 236 -19.98 0.99 -5.44
CA MET A 236 -20.10 1.58 -4.09
C MET A 236 -18.95 2.54 -3.80
N ARG A 237 -17.72 2.21 -4.22
CA ARG A 237 -16.58 3.15 -4.18
C ARG A 237 -16.89 4.43 -4.93
N ASP A 238 -17.39 4.32 -6.17
CA ASP A 238 -17.67 5.49 -6.99
C ASP A 238 -18.81 6.33 -6.42
N ARG A 239 -19.85 5.68 -5.88
CA ARG A 239 -20.96 6.34 -5.16
C ARG A 239 -20.49 7.06 -3.89
N ALA A 240 -19.66 6.42 -3.08
CA ALA A 240 -19.10 7.02 -1.87
C ALA A 240 -18.24 8.23 -2.21
N ARG A 241 -17.37 8.11 -3.23
CA ARG A 241 -16.55 9.22 -3.72
C ARG A 241 -17.38 10.40 -4.21
N THR A 242 -18.44 10.13 -4.98
CA THR A 242 -19.35 11.17 -5.48
C THR A 242 -20.07 11.87 -4.34
N ALA A 243 -20.48 11.13 -3.31
CA ALA A 243 -21.13 11.67 -2.11
C ALA A 243 -20.15 12.33 -1.11
N GLY A 244 -18.84 12.33 -1.38
CA GLY A 244 -17.83 12.84 -0.44
C GLY A 244 -17.74 12.03 0.86
N VAL A 245 -18.04 10.73 0.79
CA VAL A 245 -18.02 9.80 1.92
C VAL A 245 -16.75 8.96 1.88
N THR A 246 -16.00 8.95 2.98
CA THR A 246 -14.80 8.12 3.13
C THR A 246 -15.18 6.64 3.31
N LEU A 247 -14.63 5.78 2.46
CA LEU A 247 -14.66 4.33 2.67
C LEU A 247 -13.55 3.90 3.62
N LEU A 248 -13.90 3.19 4.68
CA LEU A 248 -12.96 2.77 5.70
C LEU A 248 -12.38 1.39 5.42
N ASN A 249 -11.08 1.25 5.69
CA ASN A 249 -10.47 -0.07 5.86
C ASN A 249 -10.81 -0.59 7.26
N VAL A 250 -11.30 -1.82 7.34
CA VAL A 250 -11.57 -2.50 8.61
C VAL A 250 -10.65 -3.69 8.74
N ILE A 251 -9.75 -3.62 9.72
CA ILE A 251 -8.69 -4.60 9.93
C ILE A 251 -8.88 -5.22 11.30
N HIS A 252 -9.23 -6.50 11.32
CA HIS A 252 -9.40 -7.23 12.57
C HIS A 252 -8.09 -7.24 13.37
N PRO A 253 -8.11 -7.03 14.71
CA PRO A 253 -6.90 -6.94 15.54
C PRO A 253 -6.04 -8.22 15.58
N ARG A 254 -6.56 -9.33 15.05
CA ARG A 254 -5.85 -10.62 14.92
C ARG A 254 -5.28 -10.86 13.52
N ALA A 255 -5.38 -9.89 12.61
CA ALA A 255 -4.67 -9.94 11.34
C ALA A 255 -3.19 -9.56 11.58
N THR A 256 -2.28 -10.22 10.86
CA THR A 256 -0.86 -9.87 10.86
C THR A 256 -0.55 -9.14 9.58
N ILE A 257 -0.07 -7.90 9.67
CA ILE A 257 0.19 -7.03 8.52
C ILE A 257 1.60 -6.46 8.66
N ALA A 258 2.46 -6.71 7.67
CA ALA A 258 3.80 -6.12 7.63
C ALA A 258 3.72 -4.60 7.38
N GLU A 259 4.69 -3.84 7.92
CA GLU A 259 4.71 -2.37 7.82
C GLU A 259 4.77 -1.85 6.38
N SER A 260 5.42 -2.60 5.48
CA SER A 260 5.55 -2.27 4.06
C SER A 260 4.27 -2.46 3.24
N VAL A 261 3.21 -3.04 3.83
CA VAL A 261 1.96 -3.31 3.11
C VAL A 261 1.30 -2.00 2.72
N ARG A 262 0.90 -1.90 1.45
CA ARG A 262 0.15 -0.77 0.91
C ARG A 262 -1.24 -1.25 0.52
N MET A 263 -2.26 -0.47 0.85
CA MET A 263 -3.63 -0.80 0.48
C MET A 263 -4.43 0.44 0.09
N GLY A 264 -5.38 0.24 -0.81
CA GLY A 264 -6.42 1.21 -1.14
C GLY A 264 -7.45 1.38 -0.01
N VAL A 265 -8.66 1.80 -0.36
CA VAL A 265 -9.74 2.11 0.58
C VAL A 265 -10.87 1.08 0.56
N GLY A 266 -11.68 1.02 1.62
CA GLY A 266 -12.84 0.12 1.70
C GLY A 266 -12.49 -1.36 1.81
N ASN A 267 -11.26 -1.68 2.22
CA ASN A 267 -10.78 -3.05 2.39
C ASN A 267 -11.23 -3.66 3.71
N ILE A 268 -11.54 -4.95 3.71
CA ILE A 268 -11.88 -5.70 4.93
C ILE A 268 -10.87 -6.82 5.10
N ILE A 269 -10.08 -6.75 6.17
CA ILE A 269 -9.07 -7.74 6.53
C ILE A 269 -9.55 -8.45 7.79
N LYS A 270 -9.90 -9.73 7.68
CA LYS A 270 -10.51 -10.49 8.77
C LYS A 270 -9.48 -11.21 9.65
N SER A 271 -9.98 -11.79 10.74
CA SER A 271 -9.17 -12.43 11.77
C SER A 271 -8.24 -13.50 11.19
N GLY A 272 -6.96 -13.47 11.61
CA GLY A 272 -5.96 -14.45 11.21
C GLY A 272 -5.42 -14.28 9.78
N ALA A 273 -5.89 -13.31 9.00
CA ALA A 273 -5.27 -13.00 7.71
C ALA A 273 -3.82 -12.54 7.90
N ILE A 274 -2.94 -12.94 6.98
CA ILE A 274 -1.52 -12.60 7.00
C ILE A 274 -1.17 -11.88 5.69
N LEU A 275 -0.69 -10.64 5.80
CA LEU A 275 -0.18 -9.83 4.70
C LEU A 275 1.28 -9.51 4.96
N ASP A 276 2.18 -10.07 4.15
CA ASP A 276 3.63 -9.99 4.37
C ASP A 276 4.31 -8.86 3.56
N ALA A 277 5.64 -8.81 3.60
CA ALA A 277 6.45 -7.72 3.06
C ALA A 277 6.12 -7.35 1.60
N GLU A 278 6.04 -6.05 1.32
CA GLU A 278 5.83 -5.49 -0.02
C GLU A 278 4.55 -5.99 -0.74
N VAL A 279 3.51 -6.40 0.01
CA VAL A 279 2.18 -6.66 -0.55
C VAL A 279 1.47 -5.35 -0.88
N SER A 280 0.87 -5.28 -2.07
CA SER A 280 0.03 -4.17 -2.51
C SER A 280 -1.40 -4.65 -2.76
N ILE A 281 -2.39 -3.98 -2.18
CA ILE A 281 -3.82 -4.28 -2.30
C ILE A 281 -4.55 -3.08 -2.89
N GLY A 282 -5.44 -3.32 -3.85
CA GLY A 282 -6.33 -2.30 -4.41
C GLY A 282 -7.41 -1.83 -3.44
N ASP A 283 -8.48 -1.28 -4.00
CA ASP A 283 -9.65 -0.84 -3.26
C ASP A 283 -10.65 -1.99 -3.06
N CYS A 284 -11.46 -1.88 -2.01
CA CYS A 284 -12.66 -2.69 -1.80
C CYS A 284 -12.44 -4.21 -1.81
N CYS A 285 -11.27 -4.67 -1.42
CA CYS A 285 -10.94 -6.08 -1.30
C CYS A 285 -11.48 -6.67 0.00
N ILE A 286 -11.78 -7.96 -0.04
CA ILE A 286 -12.05 -8.77 1.15
C ILE A 286 -10.93 -9.79 1.28
N ILE A 287 -10.11 -9.65 2.32
CA ILE A 287 -9.12 -10.64 2.73
C ILE A 287 -9.73 -11.36 3.93
N ASP A 288 -10.29 -12.53 3.66
CA ASP A 288 -11.12 -13.26 4.62
C ASP A 288 -10.27 -14.03 5.64
N HIS A 289 -10.95 -14.71 6.56
CA HIS A 289 -10.35 -15.36 7.71
C HIS A 289 -9.21 -16.31 7.33
N GLY A 290 -8.04 -16.10 7.93
CA GLY A 290 -6.88 -16.98 7.73
C GLY A 290 -6.31 -16.98 6.30
N ALA A 291 -6.69 -16.04 5.43
CA ALA A 291 -6.07 -15.93 4.11
C ALA A 291 -4.59 -15.51 4.25
N ILE A 292 -3.70 -16.19 3.53
CA ILE A 292 -2.24 -15.96 3.60
C ILE A 292 -1.76 -15.35 2.29
N VAL A 293 -1.18 -14.16 2.39
CA VAL A 293 -0.60 -13.40 1.27
C VAL A 293 0.88 -13.11 1.60
N PRO A 294 1.80 -13.97 1.14
CA PRO A 294 3.23 -13.79 1.35
C PRO A 294 3.79 -12.60 0.57
N HIS A 295 5.10 -12.42 0.64
CA HIS A 295 5.78 -11.25 0.13
C HIS A 295 5.53 -10.91 -1.36
N HIS A 296 5.57 -9.62 -1.70
CA HIS A 296 5.57 -9.07 -3.07
C HIS A 296 4.32 -9.36 -3.93
N ASN A 297 3.21 -9.75 -3.31
CA ASN A 297 1.95 -9.96 -4.05
C ASN A 297 1.31 -8.62 -4.44
N VAL A 298 0.69 -8.60 -5.61
CA VAL A 298 -0.12 -7.47 -6.09
C VAL A 298 -1.56 -7.95 -6.29
N ILE A 299 -2.48 -7.36 -5.53
CA ILE A 299 -3.90 -7.70 -5.54
C ILE A 299 -4.67 -6.49 -6.08
N GLY A 300 -5.42 -6.68 -7.16
CA GLY A 300 -6.25 -5.65 -7.81
C GLY A 300 -7.51 -5.29 -7.02
N ASP A 301 -8.33 -4.40 -7.58
CA ASP A 301 -9.51 -3.87 -6.92
C ASP A 301 -10.61 -4.93 -6.78
N ALA A 302 -11.43 -4.81 -5.73
CA ALA A 302 -12.58 -5.66 -5.46
C ALA A 302 -12.30 -7.18 -5.51
N CYS A 303 -11.06 -7.59 -5.21
CA CYS A 303 -10.74 -9.01 -5.05
C CYS A 303 -11.40 -9.58 -3.78
N HIS A 304 -11.65 -10.89 -3.79
CA HIS A 304 -12.04 -11.63 -2.58
C HIS A 304 -11.11 -12.82 -2.41
N LEU A 305 -10.24 -12.75 -1.43
CA LEU A 305 -9.43 -13.86 -0.97
C LEU A 305 -10.22 -14.56 0.13
N ALA A 306 -10.92 -15.64 -0.22
CA ALA A 306 -11.85 -16.32 0.65
C ALA A 306 -11.14 -17.08 1.79
N PRO A 307 -11.88 -17.56 2.82
CA PRO A 307 -11.28 -18.14 4.01
C PRO A 307 -10.24 -19.22 3.73
N GLY A 308 -9.09 -19.12 4.41
CA GLY A 308 -8.01 -20.10 4.37
C GLY A 308 -7.30 -20.25 3.02
N CYS A 309 -7.56 -19.39 2.03
CA CYS A 309 -6.80 -19.44 0.79
C CYS A 309 -5.35 -19.00 1.02
N THR A 310 -4.42 -19.50 0.19
CA THR A 310 -2.99 -19.19 0.31
C THR A 310 -2.41 -18.84 -1.05
N LEU A 311 -1.75 -17.70 -1.15
CA LEU A 311 -0.95 -17.34 -2.30
C LEU A 311 0.52 -17.74 -2.08
N GLY A 312 1.24 -18.01 -3.16
CA GLY A 312 2.70 -18.04 -3.17
C GLY A 312 3.29 -16.64 -3.17
N GLY A 313 4.62 -16.54 -3.15
CA GLY A 313 5.32 -15.26 -3.20
C GLY A 313 5.25 -14.64 -4.60
N GLY A 314 4.95 -13.34 -4.66
CA GLY A 314 5.04 -12.55 -5.89
C GLY A 314 3.96 -12.81 -6.95
N CYS A 315 2.77 -13.27 -6.57
CA CYS A 315 1.65 -13.44 -7.50
C CYS A 315 1.01 -12.10 -7.86
N ARG A 316 0.29 -12.07 -8.99
CA ARG A 316 -0.51 -10.93 -9.43
C ARG A 316 -1.95 -11.39 -9.59
N ILE A 317 -2.87 -10.79 -8.85
CA ILE A 317 -4.30 -11.11 -8.88
C ILE A 317 -5.04 -9.92 -9.48
N GLY A 318 -5.68 -10.11 -10.63
CA GLY A 318 -6.42 -9.05 -11.33
C GLY A 318 -7.73 -8.68 -10.63
N ASP A 319 -8.26 -7.50 -10.98
CA ASP A 319 -9.46 -6.94 -10.37
C ASP A 319 -10.67 -7.88 -10.39
N CYS A 320 -11.56 -7.76 -9.42
CA CYS A 320 -12.79 -8.55 -9.33
C CYS A 320 -12.55 -10.07 -9.34
N THR A 321 -11.39 -10.54 -8.91
CA THR A 321 -11.09 -11.98 -8.83
C THR A 321 -11.46 -12.55 -7.46
N LEU A 322 -12.03 -13.75 -7.47
CA LEU A 322 -12.31 -14.56 -6.29
C LEU A 322 -11.30 -15.71 -6.21
N ILE A 323 -10.52 -15.74 -5.13
CA ILE A 323 -9.74 -16.91 -4.73
C ILE A 323 -10.57 -17.70 -3.72
N GLY A 324 -11.05 -18.88 -4.12
CA GLY A 324 -12.01 -19.68 -3.35
C GLY A 324 -11.47 -20.20 -2.01
N ILE A 325 -12.39 -20.67 -1.16
CA ILE A 325 -12.10 -21.17 0.18
C ILE A 325 -11.03 -22.27 0.09
N GLY A 326 -9.95 -22.13 0.87
CA GLY A 326 -8.86 -23.11 0.89
C GLY A 326 -8.13 -23.31 -0.43
N ALA A 327 -8.36 -22.46 -1.44
CA ALA A 327 -7.63 -22.54 -2.70
C ALA A 327 -6.18 -22.09 -2.52
N THR A 328 -5.29 -22.64 -3.34
CA THR A 328 -3.86 -22.31 -3.31
C THR A 328 -3.40 -21.82 -4.67
N VAL A 329 -2.52 -20.82 -4.68
CA VAL A 329 -1.92 -20.27 -5.91
C VAL A 329 -0.41 -20.37 -5.80
N SER A 330 0.24 -20.99 -6.77
CA SER A 330 1.70 -21.14 -6.79
C SER A 330 2.40 -19.78 -6.96
N SER A 331 3.65 -19.69 -6.50
CA SER A 331 4.44 -18.46 -6.55
C SER A 331 4.57 -17.92 -7.97
N ARG A 332 4.54 -16.58 -8.09
CA ARG A 332 4.69 -15.84 -9.35
C ARG A 332 3.64 -16.12 -10.41
N VAL A 333 2.53 -16.77 -10.07
CA VAL A 333 1.39 -16.95 -10.97
C VAL A 333 0.67 -15.62 -11.16
N VAL A 334 0.30 -15.35 -12.41
CA VAL A 334 -0.60 -14.25 -12.78
C VAL A 334 -2.01 -14.80 -12.95
N VAL A 335 -2.91 -14.37 -12.08
CA VAL A 335 -4.35 -14.62 -12.21
C VAL A 335 -4.99 -13.37 -12.79
N GLY A 336 -5.66 -13.50 -13.94
CA GLY A 336 -6.36 -12.42 -14.62
C GLY A 336 -7.46 -11.79 -13.76
N ARG A 337 -8.14 -10.80 -14.34
CA ARG A 337 -9.30 -10.15 -13.70
C ARG A 337 -10.56 -10.98 -13.88
N ASN A 338 -11.53 -10.74 -13.00
CA ASN A 338 -12.84 -11.39 -13.02
C ASN A 338 -12.71 -12.92 -13.05
N VAL A 339 -11.71 -13.48 -12.39
CA VAL A 339 -11.53 -14.94 -12.30
C VAL A 339 -12.30 -15.48 -11.11
N ILE A 340 -12.85 -16.69 -11.23
CA ILE A 340 -13.23 -17.53 -10.08
C ILE A 340 -12.28 -18.69 -9.98
N VAL A 341 -11.49 -18.74 -8.91
CA VAL A 341 -10.81 -19.94 -8.46
C VAL A 341 -11.74 -20.67 -7.50
N GLY A 342 -12.15 -21.89 -7.86
CA GLY A 342 -13.06 -22.71 -7.07
C GLY A 342 -12.49 -23.11 -5.71
N VAL A 343 -13.37 -23.60 -4.83
CA VAL A 343 -13.01 -24.08 -3.49
C VAL A 343 -11.94 -25.17 -3.58
N GLY A 344 -10.87 -25.04 -2.80
CA GLY A 344 -9.78 -26.01 -2.72
C GLY A 344 -8.94 -26.17 -3.99
N ALA A 345 -9.13 -25.34 -5.02
CA ALA A 345 -8.40 -25.47 -6.27
C ALA A 345 -6.91 -25.12 -6.11
N CYS A 346 -6.05 -25.83 -6.83
CA CYS A 346 -4.59 -25.66 -6.78
C CYS A 346 -4.07 -25.04 -8.10
N VAL A 347 -3.93 -23.72 -8.13
CA VAL A 347 -3.54 -22.95 -9.31
C VAL A 347 -2.02 -22.95 -9.45
N VAL A 348 -1.51 -23.64 -10.47
CA VAL A 348 -0.06 -23.82 -10.69
C VAL A 348 0.46 -23.16 -11.97
N ARG A 349 -0.40 -22.43 -12.69
CA ARG A 349 -0.10 -21.74 -13.95
C ARG A 349 -0.92 -20.46 -14.05
N ASP A 350 -0.45 -19.54 -14.89
CA ASP A 350 -1.16 -18.30 -15.21
C ASP A 350 -2.58 -18.59 -15.72
N VAL A 351 -3.49 -17.69 -15.37
CA VAL A 351 -4.92 -17.82 -15.60
C VAL A 351 -5.41 -16.61 -16.40
N PRO A 352 -6.03 -16.81 -17.56
CA PRO A 352 -6.62 -15.72 -18.34
C PRO A 352 -7.76 -15.02 -17.60
N ASP A 353 -8.03 -13.77 -17.98
CA ASP A 353 -9.22 -13.03 -17.56
C ASP A 353 -10.51 -13.85 -17.73
N ASP A 354 -11.51 -13.53 -16.90
CA ASP A 354 -12.87 -14.08 -16.97
C ASP A 354 -12.94 -15.61 -16.75
N SER A 355 -11.85 -16.29 -16.40
CA SER A 355 -11.82 -17.74 -16.27
C SER A 355 -12.51 -18.25 -14.98
N VAL A 356 -13.07 -19.46 -15.04
CA VAL A 356 -13.54 -20.24 -13.88
C VAL A 356 -12.68 -21.50 -13.78
N LEU A 357 -12.07 -21.74 -12.62
CA LEU A 357 -11.12 -22.83 -12.40
C LEU A 357 -11.57 -23.76 -11.28
N GLU A 358 -11.35 -25.06 -11.46
CA GLU A 358 -11.59 -26.07 -10.44
C GLU A 358 -10.52 -27.16 -10.45
N GLY A 359 -10.38 -27.87 -9.32
CA GLY A 359 -9.57 -29.08 -9.20
C GLY A 359 -8.12 -28.88 -8.74
N ASN A 360 -7.41 -30.00 -8.60
CA ASN A 360 -6.00 -30.05 -8.25
C ASN A 360 -5.26 -31.02 -9.20
N PRO A 361 -4.38 -30.52 -10.08
CA PRO A 361 -4.13 -29.10 -10.36
C PRO A 361 -5.34 -28.44 -11.03
N ALA A 362 -5.54 -27.15 -10.77
CA ALA A 362 -6.68 -26.40 -11.26
C ALA A 362 -6.71 -26.34 -12.80
N ARG A 363 -7.90 -26.45 -13.39
CA ARG A 363 -8.15 -26.34 -14.83
C ARG A 363 -9.29 -25.39 -15.08
N VAL A 364 -9.23 -24.66 -16.19
CA VAL A 364 -10.35 -23.83 -16.65
C VAL A 364 -11.50 -24.74 -17.03
N VAL A 365 -12.65 -24.56 -16.37
CA VAL A 365 -13.90 -25.31 -16.59
C VAL A 365 -14.99 -24.45 -17.22
N GLY A 366 -14.78 -23.13 -17.27
CA GLY A 366 -15.71 -22.20 -17.88
C GLY A 366 -15.18 -20.77 -17.91
N THR A 367 -16.02 -19.87 -18.41
CA THR A 367 -15.75 -18.43 -18.49
C THR A 367 -16.94 -17.65 -17.92
N ARG A 368 -16.68 -16.58 -17.19
CA ARG A 368 -17.67 -15.61 -16.75
C ARG A 368 -18.06 -14.73 -17.93
N CYS A 369 -19.35 -14.49 -18.09
CA CYS A 369 -19.82 -13.42 -18.96
C CYS A 369 -19.53 -12.06 -18.29
N LYS A 370 -19.21 -11.04 -19.10
CA LYS A 370 -19.28 -9.66 -18.66
C LYS A 370 -20.75 -9.34 -18.35
N GLN A 371 -21.06 -9.05 -17.09
CA GLN A 371 -22.38 -8.58 -16.68
C GLN A 371 -22.52 -7.08 -16.89
#